data_AF-A0A970N5S8-F1
#
_entry.id   AF-A0A970N5S8-F1
#
_cell.length_a   1.000
_cell.length_b   1.000
_cell.length_c   1.000
_cell.angle_alpha   90.00
_cell.angle_beta   90.00
_cell.angle_gamma   90.00
#
_symmetry.space_group_name_H-M   'P 1'
#
loop_
_entity.id
_entity.type
_entity.pdbx_description
1 polymer ?
#
loop_
_entity_poly.entity_id
_entity_poly.type
_entity_poly.pdbx_seq_one_letter_code
_entity_poly.pdbx_strand_id
1 'polypeptide(L)' 'MSYVDPSIRDKFETLSVDLKNAILERNVRLNNLNDLIKVLEDIVAEG' A
#
# COMPACT_ATOMS: atom_id res chain seq x y z
N MET A 1 3.86 6.80 -10.40
CA MET A 1 2.41 6.98 -10.10
C MET A 1 1.89 5.69 -9.53
N SER A 2 1.69 5.66 -8.22
CA SER A 2 1.10 4.52 -7.52
C SER A 2 -0.38 4.44 -7.88
N TYR A 3 -0.84 3.24 -8.24
CA TYR A 3 -2.24 2.99 -8.57
C TYR A 3 -2.86 2.21 -7.41
N VAL A 4 -4.03 2.64 -6.95
CA VAL A 4 -4.78 1.96 -5.89
C VAL A 4 -6.18 1.69 -6.40
N ASP A 5 -6.54 0.42 -6.46
CA ASP A 5 -7.86 0.00 -6.90
C ASP A 5 -8.93 0.50 -5.91
N PRO A 6 -10.06 1.07 -6.41
CA PRO A 6 -11.13 1.59 -5.55
C PRO A 6 -11.66 0.56 -4.54
N SER A 7 -11.59 -0.73 -4.87
CA SER A 7 -12.06 -1.82 -4.00
C SER A 7 -11.25 -1.96 -2.71
N ILE A 8 -9.96 -1.61 -2.74
CA ILE A 8 -9.05 -1.64 -1.58
C ILE A 8 -8.69 -0.25 -1.07
N ARG A 9 -9.09 0.79 -1.81
CA ARG A 9 -8.82 2.18 -1.47
C ARG A 9 -9.31 2.54 -0.07
N ASP A 10 -10.48 2.05 0.32
CA ASP A 10 -11.01 2.23 1.68
C ASP A 10 -10.01 1.74 2.75
N LYS A 11 -9.49 0.52 2.57
CA LYS A 11 -8.45 -0.04 3.45
C LYS A 11 -7.12 0.69 3.35
N PHE A 12 -6.74 1.17 2.18
CA PHE A 12 -5.53 1.98 2.02
C PHE A 12 -5.67 3.31 2.76
N GLU A 13 -6.85 3.94 2.73
CA GLU A 13 -7.13 5.19 3.43
C GLU A 13 -7.13 5.01 4.97
N THR A 14 -7.53 3.84 5.47
CA THR A 14 -7.43 3.51 6.91
C THR A 14 -6.00 3.27 7.42
N LEU A 15 -5.03 3.08 6.53
CA LEU A 15 -3.62 2.97 6.93
C LEU A 15 -3.08 4.31 7.46
N SER A 16 -2.07 4.21 8.33
CA SER A 16 -1.30 5.35 8.81
C SER A 16 -0.64 6.11 7.65
N VAL A 17 -0.43 7.41 7.84
CA VAL A 17 0.23 8.29 6.86
C VAL A 17 1.61 7.77 6.48
N ASP A 18 2.34 7.20 7.43
CA ASP A 18 3.67 6.62 7.22
C ASP A 18 3.67 5.48 6.21
N LEU A 19 2.76 4.51 6.38
CA LEU A 19 2.55 3.41 5.43
C LEU A 19 2.12 3.91 4.06
N LYS A 20 1.22 4.89 4.00
CA LYS A 20 0.81 5.49 2.71
C LYS A 20 1.99 6.15 2.01
N ASN A 21 2.84 6.88 2.73
CA ASN A 21 4.04 7.47 2.17
C ASN A 21 5.02 6.41 1.66
N ALA A 22 5.33 5.39 2.47
CA ALA A 22 6.21 4.29 2.06
C ALA A 22 5.70 3.57 0.78
N ILE A 23 4.38 3.34 0.69
CA ILE A 23 3.74 2.76 -0.50
C ILE A 23 3.84 3.71 -1.70
N LEU A 24 3.63 5.01 -1.50
CA LEU A 24 3.73 6.03 -2.55
C LEU A 24 5.16 6.17 -3.07
N GLU A 25 6.16 6.15 -2.18
CA GLU A 25 7.59 6.21 -2.53
C GLU A 25 8.01 5.03 -3.40
N ARG A 26 7.50 3.83 -3.11
CA ARG A 26 7.79 2.61 -3.89
C ARG A 26 7.08 2.53 -5.25
N ASN A 27 6.21 3.47 -5.59
CA ASN A 27 5.50 3.50 -6.88
C ASN A 27 4.77 2.19 -7.24
N VAL A 28 4.18 1.51 -6.24
CA VAL A 28 3.52 0.21 -6.44
C VAL A 28 2.11 0.33 -7.04
N ARG A 29 1.63 -0.75 -7.64
CA ARG A 29 0.28 -0.84 -8.23
C ARG A 29 -0.57 -1.83 -7.47
N LEU A 30 -1.34 -1.32 -6.53
CA LEU A 30 -2.23 -2.08 -5.70
C LEU A 30 -3.54 -2.36 -6.45
N ASN A 31 -3.63 -3.54 -7.07
CA ASN A 31 -4.83 -3.97 -7.81
C ASN A 31 -5.80 -4.77 -6.93
N ASN A 32 -5.28 -5.44 -5.89
CA ASN A 32 -6.03 -6.35 -5.03
C ASN A 32 -5.50 -6.28 -3.60
N LEU A 33 -6.26 -6.85 -2.66
CA LEU A 33 -5.90 -6.87 -1.25
C LEU A 33 -4.56 -7.57 -1.00
N ASN A 34 -4.26 -8.63 -1.75
CA ASN A 34 -3.01 -9.35 -1.61
C ASN A 34 -1.78 -8.50 -1.97
N ASP A 35 -1.94 -7.55 -2.90
CA ASP A 35 -0.89 -6.60 -3.27
C ASP A 35 -0.62 -5.65 -2.10
N LEU A 36 -1.70 -5.17 -1.46
CA LEU A 36 -1.62 -4.33 -0.27
C LEU A 36 -0.87 -5.04 0.86
N ILE A 37 -1.25 -6.30 1.14
CA ILE A 37 -0.63 -7.12 2.18
C ILE A 37 0.85 -7.34 1.89
N LYS A 38 1.21 -7.71 0.66
CA LYS A 38 2.62 -7.90 0.29
C LYS A 38 3.46 -6.65 0.50
N VAL A 39 2.96 -5.49 0.06
CA VAL A 39 3.70 -4.24 0.22
C VAL A 39 3.81 -3.84 1.69
N LEU A 40 2.76 -4.05 2.48
CA LEU A 40 2.79 -3.87 3.92
C LEU A 40 3.85 -4.77 4.58
N GLU A 41 3.88 -6.05 4.23
CA GLU A 41 4.87 -7.00 4.75
C GLU A 41 6.29 -6.61 4.33
N ASP A 42 6.50 -6.20 3.08
CA ASP A 42 7.79 -5.75 2.57
C ASP A 42 8.29 -4.49 3.32
N ILE A 43 7.40 -3.52 3.58
CA ILE A 43 7.73 -2.32 4.36
C ILE A 43 8.08 -2.68 5.81
N VAL A 44 7.32 -3.58 6.43
CA VAL A 44 7.57 -4.03 7.81
C VAL A 44 8.81 -4.91 7.92
N ALA A 45 9.13 -5.70 6.89
CA ALA A 45 10.29 -6.58 6.89
C ALA A 45 11.62 -5.84 6.64
N GLU A 46 11.57 -4.68 5.98
CA GLU A 46 12.75 -3.82 5.77
C GLU A 46 13.04 -2.87 6.93
N GLY A 47 12.10 -2.69 7.87
CA GLY A 47 12.24 -1.85 9.08
C GLY A 47 12.57 -2.64 10.34
#